data_AF-A0A1Z5T591-F1
#
_entry.id   AF-A0A1Z5T591-F1
#
_cell.length_a   1.000
_cell.length_b   1.000
_cell.length_c   1.000
_cell.angle_alpha   90.00
_cell.angle_beta   90.00
_cell.angle_gamma   90.00
#
_symmetry.space_group_name_H-M   'P 1'
#
loop_
_entity.id
_entity.type
_entity.pdbx_description
1 polymer ?
#
loop_
_entity_poly.entity_id
_entity_poly.type
_entity_poly.pdbx_seq_one_letter_code
_entity_poly.pdbx_strand_id
1 'polypeptide(L)' 'MINWGLERADQDNVEAYLEASPEAVSLYEKLGFENVAQTDTWIQNERVEGEWYRNLFMIRPGQGRKSDT' A
#
# COMPACT_ATOMS: atom_id res chain seq x y z
N MET A 1 -5.83 -3.09 12.40
CA MET A 1 -5.95 -4.22 11.45
C MET A 1 -4.69 -4.36 10.60
N ILE A 2 -4.20 -3.30 9.95
CA ILE A 2 -3.00 -3.36 9.11
C ILE A 2 -1.74 -3.86 9.84
N ASN A 3 -1.48 -3.40 11.07
CA ASN A 3 -0.27 -3.80 11.81
C ASN A 3 -0.15 -5.32 11.98
N TRP A 4 -1.25 -6.01 12.28
CA TRP A 4 -1.24 -7.47 12.40
C TRP A 4 -0.83 -8.16 11.10
N GLY A 5 -1.31 -7.65 9.96
CA GLY A 5 -0.92 -8.18 8.64
C GLY A 5 0.55 -7.94 8.34
N LEU A 6 1.07 -6.75 8.67
CA LEU A 6 2.49 -6.42 8.49
C LEU A 6 3.38 -7.25 9.41
N GLU A 7 2.99 -7.45 10.67
CA GLU A 7 3.70 -8.33 11.60
C GLU A 7 3.77 -9.75 11.07
N ARG A 8 2.69 -10.26 10.46
CA ARG A 8 2.69 -11.58 9.83
C ARG A 8 3.60 -11.65 8.60
N ALA A 9 3.55 -10.65 7.73
CA ALA A 9 4.42 -10.55 6.56
C ALA A 9 5.90 -10.48 6.95
N ASP A 10 6.22 -9.75 8.03
CA ASP A 10 7.57 -9.65 8.58
C ASP A 10 8.05 -10.99 9.16
N GLN A 11 7.18 -11.71 9.89
CA GLN A 11 7.49 -13.04 10.41
C GLN A 11 7.81 -14.05 9.32
N ASP A 12 7.05 -14.01 8.21
CA ASP A 12 7.22 -14.91 7.08
C ASP A 12 8.27 -14.39 6.06
N ASN A 13 8.84 -13.20 6.32
CA ASN A 13 9.82 -12.50 5.48
C ASN A 13 9.37 -12.34 4.01
N VAL A 14 8.12 -11.91 3.83
CA VAL A 14 7.52 -11.66 2.51
C VAL A 14 7.21 -10.18 2.33
N GLU A 15 7.25 -9.73 1.09
CA GLU A 15 6.85 -8.37 0.71
C GLU A 15 5.34 -8.17 0.87
N ALA A 16 4.93 -6.97 1.25
CA ALA A 16 3.55 -6.54 1.26
C ALA A 16 3.29 -5.56 0.12
N TYR A 17 2.16 -5.74 -0.57
CA TYR A 17 1.72 -4.91 -1.69
C TYR A 17 0.37 -4.28 -1.36
N LEU A 18 0.17 -3.03 -1.75
CA LEU A 18 -1.12 -2.37 -1.67
C LEU A 18 -1.35 -1.36 -2.79
N GLU A 19 -2.62 -0.99 -2.92
CA GLU A 19 -3.10 0.12 -3.76
C GLU A 19 -3.65 1.21 -2.84
N ALA A 20 -3.29 2.46 -3.11
CA ALA A 20 -3.67 3.61 -2.29
C ALA A 20 -4.23 4.75 -3.13
N SER A 21 -5.19 5.49 -2.56
CA SER A 21 -5.52 6.83 -3.05
C SER A 21 -4.38 7.81 -2.68
N PRO A 22 -4.24 8.94 -3.40
CA PRO A 22 -3.19 9.92 -3.12
C PRO A 22 -3.18 10.42 -1.68
N GLU A 23 -4.35 10.56 -1.06
CA GLU A 23 -4.51 11.07 0.30
C GLU A 23 -3.98 10.08 1.36
N ALA A 24 -4.00 8.78 1.05
CA ALA A 24 -3.59 7.72 1.96
C ALA A 24 -2.08 7.40 1.90
N VAL A 25 -1.36 7.89 0.88
CA VAL A 25 0.07 7.58 0.66
C VAL A 25 0.91 7.88 1.90
N SER A 26 0.75 9.08 2.48
CA SER A 26 1.54 9.51 3.64
C SER A 26 1.35 8.63 4.89
N LEU A 27 0.22 7.93 5.00
CA LEU A 27 -0.01 6.96 6.06
C LEU A 27 0.80 5.68 5.81
N TYR A 28 0.81 5.17 4.59
CA TYR A 28 1.50 3.94 4.24
C TYR A 28 3.02 4.11 4.19
N GLU A 29 3.52 5.29 3.79
CA GLU A 29 4.95 5.62 3.89
C GLU A 29 5.47 5.50 5.33
N LYS A 30 4.69 5.95 6.32
CA LYS A 30 5.05 5.81 7.75
C LYS A 30 5.11 4.36 8.21
N LEU A 31 4.47 3.44 7.48
CA LEU A 31 4.51 2.01 7.73
C LEU A 31 5.64 1.31 6.95
N GLY A 32 6.40 2.04 6.15
CA GLY A 32 7.53 1.54 5.38
C GLY A 32 7.18 1.10 3.95
N PHE A 33 6.01 1.47 3.45
CA PHE A 33 5.69 1.29 2.04
C PHE A 33 6.31 2.39 1.18
N GLU A 34 6.76 2.03 -0.01
CA GLU A 34 7.26 2.94 -1.03
C GLU A 34 6.32 2.92 -2.22
N ASN A 35 6.00 4.10 -2.76
CA ASN A 35 5.26 4.21 -4.02
C ASN A 35 6.16 3.84 -5.19
N VAL A 36 5.77 2.83 -5.97
CA VAL A 36 6.57 2.30 -7.08
C VAL A 36 5.95 2.52 -8.46
N ALA A 37 4.64 2.74 -8.52
CA ALA A 37 3.91 2.95 -9.77
C ALA A 37 2.55 3.64 -9.52
N GLN A 38 1.95 4.19 -10.58
CA GLN A 38 0.60 4.75 -10.52
C GLN A 38 -0.20 4.43 -11.78
N THR A 39 -1.53 4.47 -11.67
CA THR A 39 -2.45 4.41 -12.80
C THR A 39 -3.53 5.47 -12.63
N ASP A 40 -3.70 6.28 -13.68
CA ASP A 40 -4.79 7.24 -13.78
C ASP A 40 -5.93 6.59 -14.59
N THR A 41 -7.10 6.48 -13.98
CA THR A 41 -8.28 5.83 -14.57
C THR A 41 -9.42 6.82 -14.68
N TRP A 42 -10.01 6.93 -15.86
CA TRP A 42 -11.29 7.62 -16.01
C TRP A 42 -12.40 6.75 -15.42
N ILE A 43 -13.10 7.24 -14.41
CA ILE A 43 -14.22 6.54 -13.79
C ILE A 43 -15.52 7.29 -14.05
N GLN A 44 -16.55 6.57 -14.48
CA GLN A 44 -17.88 7.11 -14.72
C GLN A 44 -18.91 5.99 -14.52
N ASN A 45 -19.88 6.22 -13.64
CA ASN A 45 -21.00 5.30 -13.42
C ASN A 45 -22.19 6.04 -12.79
N GLU A 46 -23.21 5.32 -12.35
CA GLU A 46 -24.41 5.89 -11.72
C GLU A 46 -24.14 6.67 -10.41
N ARG A 47 -22.97 6.49 -9.79
CA ARG A 47 -22.56 7.11 -8.52
C ARG A 47 -21.45 8.14 -8.68
N VAL A 48 -20.79 8.19 -9.83
CA VAL A 48 -19.63 9.03 -10.08
C VAL A 48 -19.81 9.76 -11.41
N GLU A 49 -19.97 11.07 -11.33
CA GLU A 49 -19.88 11.94 -12.50
C GLU A 49 -18.43 11.97 -12.99
N GLY A 50 -18.23 11.70 -14.27
CA GLY A 50 -16.93 11.36 -14.87
C GLY A 50 -15.74 12.13 -14.30
N GLU A 51 -14.80 11.41 -13.68
CA GLU A 51 -13.60 11.98 -13.09
C GLU A 51 -12.36 11.10 -13.31
N TRP A 52 -11.18 11.72 -13.25
CA TRP A 52 -9.91 11.00 -13.24
C TRP A 52 -9.55 10.59 -11.81
N TYR A 53 -9.48 9.29 -11.58
CA TYR A 53 -9.04 8.72 -10.32
C TYR A 53 -7.60 8.19 -10.44
N ARG A 54 -6.72 8.62 -9.53
CA ARG A 54 -5.33 8.14 -9.44
C ARG A 54 -5.22 7.06 -8.37
N ASN A 55 -4.70 5.89 -8.76
CA ASN A 55 -4.33 4.82 -7.85
C ASN A 55 -2.80 4.68 -7.81
N LEU A 56 -2.22 4.54 -6.63
CA LEU A 56 -0.78 4.36 -6.42
C LEU A 56 -0.50 2.95 -5.88
N PHE A 57 0.41 2.24 -6.54
CA PHE A 57 0.86 0.92 -6.12
C PHE A 57 2.07 1.08 -5.21
N MET A 58 1.98 0.51 -4.01
CA MET A 58 3.02 0.63 -3.01
C MET A 58 3.51 -0.74 -2.54
N ILE A 59 4.82 -0.84 -2.29
CA ILE A 59 5.48 -2.07 -1.85
C ILE A 59 6.22 -1.80 -0.55
N ARG A 60 6.17 -2.75 0.38
CA ARG A 60 6.99 -2.78 1.58
C ARG A 60 7.75 -4.10 1.66
N PRO A 61 9.08 -4.10 1.79
CA PRO A 61 9.84 -5.32 1.98
C PRO A 61 9.50 -5.98 3.32
N GLY A 62 9.59 -7.32 3.37
CA GLY A 62 9.53 -8.06 4.63
C GLY A 62 10.75 -7.73 5.49
N GLN A 63 10.56 -7.52 6.79
CA GLN A 63 11.65 -7.16 7.71
C GLN A 63 12.37 -8.37 8.32
N GLY A 64 11.85 -9.58 8.09
CA GLY A 64 12.34 -10.81 8.70
C GLY A 64 12.16 -10.84 10.21
N ARG A 65 12.47 -11.98 10.83
CA ARG A 65 12.48 -12.10 12.28
C ARG A 65 13.75 -11.44 12.80
N LYS A 66 13.63 -10.34 13.57
CA LYS A 66 14.78 -9.80 14.31
C LYS A 66 15.32 -10.89 15.22
N SER A 67 16.52 -11.38 14.94
CA SER A 67 17.22 -12.31 15.81
C SER A 67 17.63 -11.56 17.07
N ASP A 68 17.05 -11.92 18.21
CA ASP A 68 17.47 -11.41 19.52
C ASP A 68 18.94 -11.80 19.72
N THR A 69 19.85 -10.83 19.59
CA THR A 69 21.25 -10.91 20.00
C THR A 69 21.45 -10.04 21.22
#